data_AF-A0A3P8UXN6-F1
#
_entry.id   AF-A0A3P8UXN6-F1
#
_cell.length_a   1.000
_cell.length_b   1.000
_cell.length_c   1.000
_cell.angle_alpha   90.00
_cell.angle_beta   90.00
_cell.angle_gamma   90.00
#
_symmetry.space_group_name_H-M   'P 1'
#
loop_
_entity.id
_entity.type
_entity.pdbx_description
1 polymer ?
#
loop_
_entity_poly.entity_id
_entity_poly.type
_entity_poly.pdbx_seq_one_letter_code
_entity_poly.pdbx_strand_id
1 'polypeptide(L)'
;PPPPARTRSTDVGSLLKLSVQPSRGLVDEKWKIVLQNATPSCSVTLHAHCTCEDGHNWEAFGHYTSDATGTVDGFLRPVPGSKPGLRMRKTNIQVPTVVTISVYQGHHNMGFTDRVLLASVVVERWYMAPGVRRIPITEGGLTATLFLPPGSGQFPGILDLWGGGGKLVEYRAALFASHGFASLALDYLTCKVTTDTGLVDDEYFETAYRVLQQHPQVMGSRIAMLGLSLGTSITLKMATYSDVIKLRCAVCISGSHVQPVGGSLKDILELFEKNHKKAYVNEEKQVIMRNLLLPIPSEPSLKADVGRLQCSLLLVVGEDDQNWPSYESALDMKEMMEKAGNVHLLTVLSYPNAGHLIEPPYSPHTRYSNFVSVGRREKITVGVLCIWVCLHYSMIHVSSLFFHGHSLHIRCLSN
;
A
#
# COMPACT_ATOMS: atom_id res chain seq x y z
N PRO A 1 -58.75 -35.88 38.41
CA PRO A 1 -57.46 -35.53 37.79
C PRO A 1 -57.67 -34.97 36.37
N PRO A 2 -57.31 -33.70 36.09
CA PRO A 2 -57.33 -33.20 34.71
C PRO A 2 -56.16 -33.80 33.91
N PRO A 3 -56.24 -33.88 32.58
CA PRO A 3 -55.17 -34.44 31.75
C PRO A 3 -53.95 -33.50 31.73
N PRO A 4 -52.73 -34.02 31.51
CA PRO A 4 -51.54 -33.18 31.49
C PRO A 4 -51.57 -32.25 30.28
N ALA A 5 -51.32 -30.97 30.55
CA ALA A 5 -51.13 -29.95 29.53
C ALA A 5 -49.93 -30.33 28.64
N ARG A 6 -50.16 -30.47 27.33
CA ARG A 6 -49.08 -30.48 26.34
C ARG A 6 -48.44 -29.09 26.32
N THR A 7 -47.28 -28.96 26.94
CA THR A 7 -46.36 -27.85 26.66
C THR A 7 -45.90 -27.97 25.20
N ARG A 8 -46.41 -27.08 24.35
CA ARG A 8 -45.79 -26.82 23.05
C ARG A 8 -44.44 -26.15 23.35
N SER A 9 -43.36 -26.88 23.13
CA SER A 9 -42.05 -26.29 22.87
C SER A 9 -42.18 -25.40 21.64
N THR A 10 -42.24 -24.10 21.85
CA THR A 10 -41.96 -23.10 20.83
C THR A 10 -40.57 -22.56 21.10
N ASP A 11 -39.56 -23.42 20.95
CA ASP A 11 -38.19 -22.95 20.79
C ASP A 11 -37.88 -22.99 19.29
N VAL A 12 -38.37 -21.98 18.57
CA VAL A 12 -37.78 -21.62 17.28
C VAL A 12 -36.51 -20.88 17.64
N GLY A 13 -35.48 -21.65 18.04
CA GLY A 13 -34.17 -21.10 18.36
C GLY A 13 -33.71 -20.24 17.20
N SER A 14 -33.54 -18.95 17.43
CA SER A 14 -33.05 -18.03 16.42
C SER A 14 -31.67 -18.51 15.97
N LEU A 15 -31.55 -18.95 14.72
CA LEU A 15 -30.29 -19.41 14.14
C LEU A 15 -29.23 -18.31 14.30
N LEU A 16 -28.05 -18.71 14.78
CA LEU A 16 -26.88 -17.86 14.86
C LEU A 16 -26.61 -17.22 13.50
N LYS A 17 -26.52 -15.89 13.45
CA LYS A 17 -26.41 -15.16 12.19
C LYS A 17 -25.11 -14.38 12.15
N LEU A 18 -24.17 -14.84 11.32
CA LEU A 18 -22.97 -14.11 10.97
C LEU A 18 -23.22 -13.31 9.69
N SER A 19 -22.90 -12.02 9.71
CA SER A 19 -23.03 -11.14 8.55
C SER A 19 -21.83 -10.21 8.42
N VAL A 20 -21.47 -9.91 7.17
CA VAL A 20 -20.39 -8.96 6.84
C VAL A 20 -20.90 -7.99 5.79
N GLN A 21 -20.70 -6.69 6.03
CA GLN A 21 -21.13 -5.64 5.11
C GLN A 21 -20.00 -4.63 4.82
N PRO A 22 -19.69 -4.34 3.54
CA PRO A 22 -20.22 -5.01 2.35
C PRO A 22 -19.68 -6.45 2.25
N SER A 23 -20.51 -7.39 1.76
CA SER A 23 -20.08 -8.77 1.48
C SER A 23 -19.24 -8.87 0.20
N ARG A 24 -19.37 -7.87 -0.68
CA ARG A 24 -18.55 -7.66 -1.88
C ARG A 24 -18.19 -6.17 -1.90
N GLY A 25 -16.92 -5.84 -1.74
CA GLY A 25 -16.47 -4.45 -1.71
C GLY A 25 -14.99 -4.34 -2.06
N LEU A 26 -14.50 -3.12 -2.28
CA LEU A 26 -13.07 -2.91 -2.51
C LEU A 26 -12.26 -3.25 -1.26
N VAL A 27 -11.01 -3.69 -1.43
CA VAL A 27 -10.14 -4.09 -0.31
C VAL A 27 -9.93 -2.97 0.70
N ASP A 28 -9.97 -1.72 0.25
CA ASP A 28 -9.73 -0.50 1.03
C ASP A 28 -11.01 0.14 1.60
N GLU A 29 -12.18 -0.44 1.35
CA GLU A 29 -13.44 -0.04 1.98
C GLU A 29 -13.55 -0.60 3.39
N LYS A 30 -14.10 0.17 4.34
CA LYS A 30 -14.41 -0.36 5.67
C LYS A 30 -15.51 -1.40 5.57
N TRP A 31 -15.26 -2.57 6.16
CA TRP A 31 -16.28 -3.61 6.38
C TRP A 31 -16.67 -3.73 7.85
N LYS A 32 -17.86 -4.26 8.10
CA LYS A 32 -18.41 -4.52 9.43
C LYS A 32 -18.73 -6.00 9.57
N ILE A 33 -18.22 -6.65 10.61
CA ILE A 33 -18.48 -8.06 10.91
C ILE A 33 -19.40 -8.12 12.13
N VAL A 34 -20.60 -8.68 11.96
CA VAL A 34 -21.61 -8.74 13.01
C VAL A 34 -22.09 -10.18 13.19
N LEU A 35 -21.98 -10.67 14.42
CA LEU A 35 -22.65 -11.89 14.88
C LEU A 35 -23.91 -11.49 15.64
N GLN A 36 -25.03 -12.14 15.34
CA GLN A 36 -26.32 -11.93 16.02
C GLN A 36 -26.89 -13.28 16.45
N ASN A 37 -27.83 -13.25 17.40
CA ASN A 37 -28.50 -14.43 17.94
C ASN A 37 -27.54 -15.43 18.62
N ALA A 38 -26.39 -14.96 19.12
CA ALA A 38 -25.56 -15.76 20.00
C ALA A 38 -26.20 -15.87 21.39
N THR A 39 -25.89 -16.92 22.14
CA THR A 39 -26.26 -17.00 23.55
C THR A 39 -25.69 -15.78 24.29
N PRO A 40 -26.46 -14.98 25.05
CA PRO A 40 -25.93 -13.84 25.77
C PRO A 40 -24.74 -14.19 26.67
N SER A 41 -23.76 -13.28 26.77
CA SER A 41 -22.52 -13.48 27.53
C SER A 41 -21.69 -14.71 27.11
N CYS A 42 -21.86 -15.20 25.88
CA CYS A 42 -21.11 -16.34 25.36
C CYS A 42 -19.78 -15.90 24.75
N SER A 43 -18.70 -16.59 25.14
CA SER A 43 -17.38 -16.41 24.53
C SER A 43 -17.36 -17.02 23.13
N VAL A 44 -16.91 -16.24 22.14
CA VAL A 44 -16.75 -16.67 20.75
C VAL A 44 -15.44 -16.17 20.16
N THR A 45 -14.94 -16.88 19.15
CA THR A 45 -13.82 -16.45 18.32
C THR A 45 -14.29 -16.19 16.91
N LEU A 46 -14.07 -14.97 16.42
CA LEU A 46 -14.13 -14.67 14.99
C LEU A 46 -12.78 -14.99 14.36
N HIS A 47 -12.79 -15.60 13.18
CA HIS A 47 -11.59 -15.98 12.43
C HIS A 47 -11.79 -15.62 10.97
N ALA A 48 -10.77 -15.01 10.35
CA ALA A 48 -10.71 -14.77 8.92
C ALA A 48 -9.59 -15.61 8.33
N HIS A 49 -9.88 -16.23 7.19
CA HIS A 49 -8.92 -16.98 6.41
C HIS A 49 -9.03 -16.59 4.94
N CYS A 50 -7.89 -16.37 4.29
CA CYS A 50 -7.81 -16.29 2.83
C CYS A 50 -6.54 -16.96 2.30
N THR A 51 -6.62 -17.46 1.07
CA THR A 51 -5.48 -18.02 0.35
C THR A 51 -5.10 -17.07 -0.78
N CYS A 52 -3.83 -16.68 -0.85
CA CYS A 52 -3.31 -15.82 -1.89
C CYS A 52 -2.91 -16.59 -3.14
N GLU A 53 -2.67 -15.84 -4.22
CA GLU A 53 -2.27 -16.36 -5.53
C GLU A 53 -0.90 -17.07 -5.52
N ASP A 54 -0.08 -16.80 -4.51
CA ASP A 54 1.20 -17.49 -4.25
C ASP A 54 1.03 -18.80 -3.45
N GLY A 55 -0.21 -19.20 -3.16
CA GLY A 55 -0.54 -20.42 -2.42
C GLY A 55 -0.35 -20.31 -0.91
N HIS A 56 -0.05 -19.12 -0.38
CA HIS A 56 0.08 -18.91 1.06
C HIS A 56 -1.25 -18.54 1.71
N ASN A 57 -1.48 -19.09 2.91
CA ASN A 57 -2.65 -18.79 3.73
C ASN A 57 -2.36 -17.61 4.66
N TRP A 58 -3.37 -16.77 4.83
CA TRP A 58 -3.35 -15.61 5.71
C TRP A 58 -4.54 -15.68 6.64
N GLU A 59 -4.25 -15.52 7.94
CA GLU A 59 -5.24 -15.71 8.99
C GLU A 59 -5.23 -14.55 9.99
N ALA A 60 -6.42 -14.20 10.44
CA ALA A 60 -6.64 -13.25 11.52
C ALA A 60 -7.77 -13.74 12.43
N PHE A 61 -7.76 -13.35 13.70
CA PHE A 61 -8.78 -13.75 14.67
C PHE A 61 -9.08 -12.63 15.66
N GLY A 62 -10.22 -12.75 16.35
CA GLY A 62 -10.61 -11.85 17.43
C GLY A 62 -11.44 -12.59 18.46
N HIS A 63 -11.21 -12.29 19.74
CA HIS A 63 -11.95 -12.86 20.86
C HIS A 63 -13.01 -11.89 21.32
N TYR A 64 -14.23 -12.39 21.48
CA TYR A 64 -15.36 -11.59 21.92
C TYR A 64 -16.23 -12.35 22.91
N THR A 65 -16.98 -11.59 23.66
CA THR A 65 -18.10 -12.08 24.46
C THR A 65 -19.33 -11.36 23.94
N SER A 66 -20.37 -12.10 23.58
CA SER A 66 -21.61 -11.50 23.08
C SER A 66 -22.28 -10.66 24.17
N ASP A 67 -22.90 -9.56 23.76
CA ASP A 67 -23.63 -8.68 24.67
C ASP A 67 -24.94 -9.33 25.21
N ALA A 68 -25.71 -8.56 25.98
CA ALA A 68 -26.98 -9.00 26.54
C ALA A 68 -28.04 -9.36 25.48
N THR A 69 -27.86 -8.89 24.24
CA THR A 69 -28.73 -9.19 23.09
C THR A 69 -28.21 -10.34 22.24
N GLY A 70 -27.05 -10.91 22.57
CA GLY A 70 -26.40 -11.94 21.77
C GLY A 70 -25.67 -11.40 20.54
N THR A 71 -25.22 -10.14 20.58
CA THR A 71 -24.52 -9.48 19.47
C THR A 71 -23.01 -9.35 19.72
N VAL A 72 -22.21 -9.49 18.66
CA VAL A 72 -20.78 -9.15 18.62
C VAL A 72 -20.50 -8.28 17.39
N ASP A 73 -19.77 -7.18 17.60
CA ASP A 73 -19.20 -6.31 16.57
C ASP A 73 -17.68 -6.25 16.77
N GLY A 74 -16.91 -6.74 15.80
CA GLY A 74 -15.51 -7.11 16.05
C GLY A 74 -14.52 -6.78 14.92
N PHE A 75 -13.29 -6.47 15.33
CA PHE A 75 -12.10 -6.30 14.47
C PHE A 75 -11.03 -7.36 14.73
N LEU A 76 -10.47 -7.91 13.67
CA LEU A 76 -9.53 -9.04 13.77
C LEU A 76 -8.08 -8.56 13.88
N ARG A 77 -7.24 -9.38 14.55
CA ARG A 77 -5.79 -9.24 14.62
C ARG A 77 -5.11 -10.45 13.97
N PRO A 78 -3.88 -10.32 13.42
CA PRO A 78 -3.17 -11.44 12.83
C PRO A 78 -3.00 -12.62 13.79
N VAL A 79 -3.05 -13.86 13.28
CA VAL A 79 -2.76 -15.07 14.07
C VAL A 79 -1.25 -15.15 14.36
N PRO A 80 -0.82 -15.39 15.62
CA PRO A 80 0.59 -15.56 15.96
C PRO A 80 1.21 -16.74 15.22
N GLY A 81 2.50 -16.64 14.88
CA GLY A 81 3.22 -17.72 14.20
C GLY A 81 2.94 -17.85 12.69
N SER A 82 2.28 -16.85 12.09
CA SER A 82 2.20 -16.71 10.63
C SER A 82 3.60 -16.81 10.00
N LYS A 83 3.68 -17.41 8.80
CA LYS A 83 4.97 -17.76 8.19
C LYS A 83 5.87 -16.51 8.06
N PRO A 84 7.08 -16.56 8.64
CA PRO A 84 8.00 -15.43 8.64
C PRO A 84 8.44 -15.06 7.22
N GLY A 85 8.63 -13.77 6.93
CA GLY A 85 9.21 -13.31 5.66
C GLY A 85 8.25 -13.25 4.47
N LEU A 86 6.95 -13.49 4.68
CA LEU A 86 5.92 -13.36 3.63
C LEU A 86 5.37 -11.95 3.54
N ARG A 87 5.15 -11.49 2.30
CA ARG A 87 4.41 -10.26 1.98
C ARG A 87 3.28 -10.61 1.03
N MET A 88 2.05 -10.29 1.42
CA MET A 88 0.90 -10.43 0.53
C MET A 88 1.08 -9.48 -0.65
N ARG A 89 1.02 -9.99 -1.87
CA ARG A 89 1.02 -9.19 -3.10
C ARG A 89 -0.11 -9.65 -3.99
N LYS A 90 -0.98 -8.72 -4.37
CA LYS A 90 -2.01 -8.99 -5.36
C LYS A 90 -1.37 -8.92 -6.75
N THR A 91 -1.44 -10.00 -7.52
CA THR A 91 -0.91 -10.07 -8.89
C THR A 91 -2.02 -10.06 -9.93
N ASN A 92 -3.17 -10.69 -9.65
CA ASN A 92 -4.35 -10.61 -10.50
C ASN A 92 -5.43 -9.73 -9.86
N ILE A 93 -5.44 -8.46 -10.21
CA ILE A 93 -6.39 -7.47 -9.69
C ILE A 93 -7.83 -7.66 -10.20
N GLN A 94 -8.03 -8.49 -11.24
CA GLN A 94 -9.34 -8.73 -11.86
C GLN A 94 -10.16 -9.82 -11.14
N VAL A 95 -9.56 -10.49 -10.16
CA VAL A 95 -10.24 -11.45 -9.29
C VAL A 95 -10.18 -10.98 -7.84
N PRO A 96 -11.24 -11.18 -7.05
CA PRO A 96 -11.23 -10.74 -5.66
C PRO A 96 -10.28 -11.61 -4.82
N THR A 97 -9.86 -11.07 -3.69
CA THR A 97 -9.42 -11.89 -2.56
C THR A 97 -10.66 -12.41 -1.86
N VAL A 98 -10.83 -13.73 -1.84
CA VAL A 98 -11.94 -14.40 -1.16
C VAL A 98 -11.54 -14.65 0.30
N VAL A 99 -12.30 -14.09 1.23
CA VAL A 99 -12.08 -14.24 2.67
C VAL A 99 -13.24 -15.01 3.27
N THR A 100 -12.95 -16.11 3.95
CA THR A 100 -13.92 -16.84 4.76
C THR A 100 -13.85 -16.29 6.19
N ILE A 101 -14.98 -15.78 6.69
CA ILE A 101 -15.14 -15.40 8.09
C ILE A 101 -15.89 -16.52 8.79
N SER A 102 -15.32 -17.04 9.88
CA SER A 102 -15.80 -18.18 10.64
C SER A 102 -16.00 -17.79 12.11
N VAL A 103 -16.96 -18.43 12.76
CA VAL A 103 -17.25 -18.26 14.20
C VAL A 103 -17.05 -19.60 14.90
N TYR A 104 -16.32 -19.59 16.00
CA TYR A 104 -16.09 -20.75 16.86
C TYR A 104 -16.54 -20.48 18.29
N GLN A 105 -17.02 -21.51 18.98
CA GLN A 105 -17.38 -21.46 20.39
C GLN A 105 -16.12 -21.33 21.27
N GLY A 106 -16.08 -20.38 22.19
CA GLY A 106 -14.94 -20.14 23.10
C GLY A 106 -13.84 -19.26 22.49
N HIS A 107 -12.80 -18.99 23.27
CA HIS A 107 -11.63 -18.20 22.87
C HIS A 107 -10.47 -19.10 22.44
N HIS A 108 -10.17 -19.11 21.14
CA HIS A 108 -9.14 -19.95 20.53
C HIS A 108 -8.06 -19.10 19.88
N ASN A 109 -6.80 -19.53 20.01
CA ASN A 109 -5.67 -18.83 19.39
C ASN A 109 -5.13 -19.53 18.15
N MET A 110 -5.36 -20.85 18.01
CA MET A 110 -4.85 -21.70 16.93
C MET A 110 -5.75 -22.93 16.73
N GLY A 111 -5.47 -23.69 15.66
CA GLY A 111 -6.11 -24.98 15.38
C GLY A 111 -7.56 -24.85 14.94
N PHE A 112 -7.90 -23.75 14.24
CA PHE A 112 -9.27 -23.43 13.83
C PHE A 112 -9.92 -24.51 12.96
N THR A 113 -9.12 -25.22 12.15
CA THR A 113 -9.58 -26.32 11.28
C THR A 113 -10.16 -27.51 12.04
N ASP A 114 -9.68 -27.77 13.26
CA ASP A 114 -10.10 -28.91 14.08
C ASP A 114 -11.29 -28.56 15.00
N ARG A 115 -11.78 -27.32 14.94
CA ARG A 115 -12.87 -26.82 15.80
C ARG A 115 -14.22 -26.97 15.12
N VAL A 116 -15.26 -27.15 15.93
CA VAL A 116 -16.64 -27.13 15.47
C VAL A 116 -17.02 -25.71 15.06
N LEU A 117 -17.31 -25.54 13.78
CA LEU A 117 -17.76 -24.29 13.19
C LEU A 117 -19.22 -23.99 13.61
N LEU A 118 -19.46 -22.79 14.15
CA LEU A 118 -20.81 -22.35 14.51
C LEU A 118 -21.54 -21.67 13.34
N ALA A 119 -20.82 -20.82 12.61
CA ALA A 119 -21.31 -20.14 11.41
C ALA A 119 -20.13 -19.70 10.56
N SER A 120 -20.34 -19.57 9.24
CA SER A 120 -19.38 -18.94 8.35
C SER A 120 -20.07 -18.12 7.27
N VAL A 121 -19.33 -17.16 6.72
CA VAL A 121 -19.72 -16.38 5.56
C VAL A 121 -18.49 -16.14 4.70
N VAL A 122 -18.69 -16.14 3.38
CA VAL A 122 -17.65 -15.82 2.40
C VAL A 122 -17.88 -14.40 1.90
N VAL A 123 -16.79 -13.63 1.85
CA VAL A 123 -16.80 -12.26 1.33
C VAL A 123 -15.71 -12.03 0.31
N GLU A 124 -15.97 -11.11 -0.61
CA GLU A 124 -15.07 -10.75 -1.70
C GLU A 124 -14.47 -9.37 -1.48
N ARG A 125 -13.14 -9.28 -1.56
CA ARG A 125 -12.38 -8.04 -1.47
C ARG A 125 -11.70 -7.74 -2.81
N TRP A 126 -12.21 -6.75 -3.52
CA TRP A 126 -11.81 -6.41 -4.88
C TRP A 126 -10.72 -5.33 -4.89
N TYR A 127 -9.79 -5.39 -5.86
CA TYR A 127 -8.79 -4.34 -6.06
C TYR A 127 -9.14 -3.39 -7.22
N MET A 128 -10.21 -3.70 -7.95
CA MET A 128 -10.67 -2.94 -9.10
C MET A 128 -12.20 -2.88 -9.05
N ALA A 129 -12.75 -1.66 -8.98
CA ALA A 129 -14.19 -1.45 -8.95
C ALA A 129 -14.85 -1.83 -10.28
N PRO A 130 -16.15 -2.19 -10.26
CA PRO A 130 -16.92 -2.39 -11.47
C PRO A 130 -16.84 -1.18 -12.41
N GLY A 131 -16.61 -1.43 -13.70
CA GLY A 131 -16.53 -0.39 -14.74
C GLY A 131 -15.17 0.30 -14.88
N VAL A 132 -14.23 0.07 -13.96
CA VAL A 132 -12.83 0.48 -14.17
C VAL A 132 -12.24 -0.31 -15.33
N ARG A 133 -11.59 0.39 -16.27
CA ARG A 133 -10.94 -0.23 -17.43
C ARG A 133 -9.46 -0.37 -17.17
N ARG A 134 -8.92 -1.57 -17.43
CA ARG A 134 -7.50 -1.91 -17.41
C ARG A 134 -6.97 -1.93 -18.85
N ILE A 135 -6.06 -1.04 -19.18
CA ILE A 135 -5.54 -0.85 -20.55
C ILE A 135 -4.02 -0.99 -20.51
N PRO A 136 -3.47 -2.15 -20.95
CA PRO A 136 -2.03 -2.30 -21.11
C PRO A 136 -1.48 -1.28 -22.12
N ILE A 137 -0.35 -0.65 -21.79
CA ILE A 137 0.34 0.32 -22.63
C ILE A 137 1.73 -0.22 -22.95
N THR A 138 2.00 -0.38 -24.25
CA THR A 138 3.30 -0.78 -24.79
C THR A 138 3.91 0.25 -25.73
N GLU A 139 3.21 1.35 -25.97
CA GLU A 139 3.65 2.46 -26.82
C GLU A 139 4.94 3.08 -26.25
N GLY A 140 5.86 3.50 -27.13
CA GLY A 140 7.14 4.09 -26.69
C GLY A 140 8.07 3.14 -25.93
N GLY A 141 7.87 1.81 -26.05
CA GLY A 141 8.66 0.82 -25.33
C GLY A 141 8.27 0.64 -23.85
N LEU A 142 7.20 1.32 -23.42
CA LEU A 142 6.72 1.25 -22.05
C LEU A 142 6.26 -0.17 -21.69
N THR A 143 6.44 -0.53 -20.42
CA THR A 143 5.72 -1.65 -19.79
C THR A 143 4.85 -1.04 -18.70
N ALA A 144 3.63 -0.70 -19.06
CA ALA A 144 2.70 0.01 -18.18
C ALA A 144 1.27 -0.48 -18.33
N THR A 145 0.43 -0.15 -17.36
CA THR A 145 -1.01 -0.36 -17.44
C THR A 145 -1.73 0.89 -16.97
N LEU A 146 -2.56 1.45 -17.85
CA LEU A 146 -3.44 2.56 -17.55
C LEU A 146 -4.78 2.03 -17.01
N PHE A 147 -5.17 2.52 -15.83
CA PHE A 147 -6.47 2.29 -15.24
C PHE A 147 -7.33 3.54 -15.38
N LEU A 148 -8.52 3.39 -15.93
CA LEU A 148 -9.46 4.49 -16.13
C LEU A 148 -10.76 4.25 -15.36
N PRO A 149 -11.24 5.23 -14.58
CA PRO A 149 -12.57 5.17 -13.99
C PRO A 149 -13.67 5.01 -15.06
N PRO A 150 -14.86 4.52 -14.69
CA PRO A 150 -16.01 4.53 -15.59
C PRO A 150 -16.44 5.96 -15.94
N GLY A 151 -16.95 6.15 -17.16
CA GLY A 151 -17.44 7.45 -17.65
C GLY A 151 -16.52 8.11 -18.68
N SER A 152 -16.89 9.33 -19.10
CA SER A 152 -16.20 10.08 -20.16
C SER A 152 -14.92 10.77 -19.72
N GLY A 153 -14.72 10.98 -18.41
CA GLY A 153 -13.66 11.86 -17.90
C GLY A 153 -13.98 13.34 -18.16
N GLN A 154 -12.99 14.25 -18.15
CA GLN A 154 -11.57 14.00 -17.86
C GLN A 154 -11.31 13.71 -16.38
N PHE A 155 -10.35 12.84 -16.08
CA PHE A 155 -9.99 12.45 -14.71
C PHE A 155 -8.62 13.03 -14.33
N PRO A 156 -8.38 13.42 -13.06
CA PRO A 156 -7.02 13.70 -12.59
C PRO A 156 -6.12 12.46 -12.78
N GLY A 157 -4.88 12.69 -13.20
CA GLY A 157 -3.92 11.64 -13.57
C GLY A 157 -2.93 11.30 -12.44
N ILE A 158 -2.58 10.03 -12.28
CA ILE A 158 -1.52 9.56 -11.37
C ILE A 158 -0.54 8.69 -12.16
N LEU A 159 0.73 9.09 -12.20
CA LEU A 159 1.83 8.21 -12.60
C LEU A 159 2.34 7.46 -11.36
N ASP A 160 2.09 6.15 -11.30
CA ASP A 160 2.33 5.29 -10.14
C ASP A 160 3.63 4.48 -10.27
N LEU A 161 4.60 4.77 -9.40
CA LEU A 161 5.92 4.13 -9.35
C LEU A 161 6.11 3.32 -8.06
N TRP A 162 6.39 2.03 -8.24
CA TRP A 162 6.79 1.13 -7.16
C TRP A 162 8.30 1.17 -6.90
N GLY A 163 8.76 0.41 -5.90
CA GLY A 163 10.16 0.36 -5.46
C GLY A 163 11.04 -0.64 -6.22
N GLY A 164 12.21 -0.92 -5.66
CA GLY A 164 13.28 -1.75 -6.26
C GLY A 164 12.98 -3.24 -6.48
N GLY A 165 11.75 -3.69 -6.26
CA GLY A 165 11.36 -5.08 -6.50
C GLY A 165 11.13 -5.41 -7.98
N GLY A 166 11.02 -4.38 -8.82
CA GLY A 166 10.65 -4.50 -10.23
C GLY A 166 9.25 -5.08 -10.44
N LYS A 167 9.01 -5.46 -11.69
CA LYS A 167 7.73 -5.94 -12.23
C LYS A 167 6.66 -4.86 -12.24
N LEU A 168 5.68 -5.07 -13.09
CA LEU A 168 4.49 -4.24 -13.11
C LEU A 168 3.58 -4.60 -11.93
N VAL A 169 3.41 -3.65 -11.00
CA VAL A 169 2.58 -3.79 -9.82
C VAL A 169 1.36 -2.89 -9.94
N GLU A 170 0.17 -3.49 -10.03
CA GLU A 170 -1.03 -2.79 -10.53
C GLU A 170 -2.06 -2.42 -9.45
N TYR A 171 -2.02 -3.09 -8.29
CA TYR A 171 -3.12 -3.04 -7.33
C TYR A 171 -3.37 -1.66 -6.73
N ARG A 172 -2.34 -0.84 -6.57
CA ARG A 172 -2.50 0.55 -6.10
C ARG A 172 -3.11 1.46 -7.17
N ALA A 173 -2.65 1.35 -8.41
CA ALA A 173 -3.22 2.10 -9.53
C ALA A 173 -4.69 1.73 -9.80
N ALA A 174 -5.03 0.44 -9.70
CA ALA A 174 -6.41 -0.03 -9.84
C ALA A 174 -7.35 0.55 -8.76
N LEU A 175 -6.87 0.67 -7.52
CA LEU A 175 -7.61 1.32 -6.43
C LEU A 175 -7.78 2.81 -6.69
N PHE A 176 -6.74 3.52 -7.15
CA PHE A 176 -6.88 4.93 -7.52
C PHE A 176 -7.95 5.17 -8.61
N ALA A 177 -8.00 4.30 -9.62
CA ALA A 177 -9.05 4.38 -10.63
C ALA A 177 -10.44 4.03 -10.12
N SER A 178 -10.52 3.18 -9.10
CA SER A 178 -11.77 2.89 -8.39
C SER A 178 -12.28 4.12 -7.61
N HIS A 179 -11.39 5.07 -7.28
CA HIS A 179 -11.69 6.33 -6.59
C HIS A 179 -11.63 7.56 -7.51
N GLY A 180 -11.73 7.38 -8.83
CA GLY A 180 -11.92 8.48 -9.78
C GLY A 180 -10.66 9.10 -10.38
N PHE A 181 -9.49 8.47 -10.23
CA PHE A 181 -8.23 8.92 -10.86
C PHE A 181 -7.86 8.07 -12.07
N ALA A 182 -7.42 8.68 -13.15
CA ALA A 182 -6.72 7.92 -14.21
C ALA A 182 -5.31 7.57 -13.70
N SER A 183 -5.00 6.29 -13.52
CA SER A 183 -3.73 5.88 -12.89
C SER A 183 -2.91 4.96 -13.79
N LEU A 184 -1.68 5.36 -14.10
CA LEU A 184 -0.73 4.61 -14.92
C LEU A 184 0.31 3.93 -14.02
N ALA A 185 0.20 2.62 -13.84
CA ALA A 185 1.24 1.82 -13.20
C ALA A 185 2.39 1.60 -14.19
N LEU A 186 3.63 1.85 -13.76
CA LEU A 186 4.82 1.75 -14.62
C LEU A 186 5.86 0.79 -14.04
N ASP A 187 6.30 -0.17 -14.85
CA ASP A 187 7.55 -0.93 -14.62
C ASP A 187 8.71 -0.22 -15.32
N TYR A 188 9.80 -0.02 -14.58
CA TYR A 188 11.02 0.66 -15.05
C TYR A 188 12.30 -0.12 -14.69
N LEU A 189 12.17 -1.32 -14.10
CA LEU A 189 13.32 -2.14 -13.69
C LEU A 189 13.35 -3.51 -14.36
N THR A 190 12.20 -4.03 -14.77
CA THR A 190 12.10 -5.31 -15.48
C THR A 190 11.25 -5.21 -16.75
N CYS A 191 11.04 -4.00 -17.24
CA CYS A 191 10.34 -3.75 -18.49
C CYS A 191 11.14 -4.27 -19.69
N LYS A 192 10.49 -4.34 -20.85
CA LYS A 192 11.12 -4.81 -22.08
C LYS A 192 12.41 -4.05 -22.44
N VAL A 193 12.45 -2.73 -22.19
CA VAL A 193 13.68 -1.93 -22.39
C VAL A 193 14.81 -2.46 -21.51
N THR A 194 14.54 -2.76 -20.24
CA THR A 194 15.54 -3.36 -19.34
C THR A 194 16.06 -4.72 -19.77
N THR A 195 15.24 -5.51 -20.46
CA THR A 195 15.69 -6.82 -20.98
C THR A 195 16.48 -6.70 -22.27
N ASP A 196 16.15 -5.72 -23.12
CA ASP A 196 16.68 -5.63 -24.48
C ASP A 196 17.93 -4.74 -24.57
N THR A 197 17.96 -3.62 -23.84
CA THR A 197 19.00 -2.58 -23.97
C THR A 197 19.67 -2.18 -22.65
N GLY A 198 19.17 -2.67 -21.50
CA GLY A 198 19.64 -2.28 -20.17
C GLY A 198 18.72 -1.26 -19.49
N LEU A 199 19.15 -0.67 -18.37
CA LEU A 199 18.29 0.19 -17.54
C LEU A 199 17.69 1.38 -18.32
N VAL A 200 16.49 1.78 -17.93
CA VAL A 200 15.80 2.92 -18.53
C VAL A 200 16.48 4.25 -18.16
N ASP A 201 16.33 5.24 -19.02
CA ASP A 201 16.77 6.61 -18.82
C ASP A 201 15.62 7.52 -18.38
N ASP A 202 15.90 8.82 -18.28
CA ASP A 202 14.91 9.83 -17.90
C ASP A 202 13.81 9.97 -18.98
N GLU A 203 14.15 9.79 -20.26
CA GLU A 203 13.21 9.87 -21.38
C GLU A 203 12.09 8.82 -21.28
N TYR A 204 12.38 7.65 -20.70
CA TYR A 204 11.36 6.64 -20.42
C TYR A 204 10.25 7.15 -19.49
N PHE A 205 10.61 7.85 -18.41
CA PHE A 205 9.64 8.43 -17.47
C PHE A 205 8.89 9.61 -18.10
N GLU A 206 9.58 10.44 -18.89
CA GLU A 206 8.95 11.53 -19.64
C GLU A 206 7.96 11.01 -20.69
N THR A 207 8.27 9.89 -21.33
CA THR A 207 7.38 9.22 -22.28
C THR A 207 6.14 8.68 -21.58
N ALA A 208 6.28 8.03 -20.42
CA ALA A 208 5.14 7.60 -19.61
C ALA A 208 4.25 8.78 -19.18
N TYR A 209 4.87 9.89 -18.76
CA TYR A 209 4.14 11.12 -18.44
C TYR A 209 3.39 11.68 -19.66
N ARG A 210 4.02 11.75 -20.84
CA ARG A 210 3.38 12.23 -22.08
C ARG A 210 2.20 11.35 -22.48
N VAL A 211 2.32 10.02 -22.41
CA VAL A 211 1.22 9.09 -22.68
C VAL A 211 0.03 9.37 -21.75
N LEU A 212 0.28 9.54 -20.45
CA LEU A 212 -0.77 9.86 -19.50
C LEU A 212 -1.38 11.25 -19.77
N GLN A 213 -0.54 12.25 -20.04
CA GLN A 213 -0.95 13.64 -20.26
C GLN A 213 -1.79 13.84 -21.52
N GLN A 214 -1.45 13.14 -22.59
CA GLN A 214 -2.11 13.27 -23.89
C GLN A 214 -3.37 12.39 -24.00
N HIS A 215 -3.61 11.49 -23.05
CA HIS A 215 -4.77 10.63 -23.09
C HIS A 215 -6.07 11.45 -22.97
N PRO A 216 -7.06 11.29 -23.87
CA PRO A 216 -8.22 12.19 -23.98
C PRO A 216 -9.11 12.24 -22.73
N GLN A 217 -9.08 11.18 -21.92
CA GLN A 217 -9.84 11.07 -20.67
C GLN A 217 -9.05 11.53 -19.43
N VAL A 218 -7.86 12.12 -19.60
CA VAL A 218 -7.02 12.60 -18.50
C VAL A 218 -6.96 14.12 -18.54
N MET A 219 -7.07 14.74 -17.37
CA MET A 219 -6.81 16.17 -17.21
C MET A 219 -5.29 16.39 -17.23
N GLY A 220 -4.72 16.65 -18.41
CA GLY A 220 -3.27 16.77 -18.59
C GLY A 220 -2.58 17.84 -17.73
N SER A 221 -3.33 18.83 -17.23
CA SER A 221 -2.86 19.86 -16.29
C SER A 221 -2.91 19.45 -14.81
N ARG A 222 -3.52 18.31 -14.49
CA ARG A 222 -3.70 17.78 -13.12
C ARG A 222 -3.17 16.36 -13.03
N ILE A 223 -1.85 16.23 -13.13
CA ILE A 223 -1.13 14.96 -12.98
C ILE A 223 -0.29 15.01 -11.71
N ALA A 224 -0.37 13.97 -10.89
CA ALA A 224 0.62 13.70 -9.86
C ALA A 224 1.52 12.54 -10.22
N MET A 225 2.67 12.50 -9.58
CA MET A 225 3.55 11.35 -9.59
C MET A 225 3.66 10.81 -8.17
N LEU A 226 3.42 9.51 -8.02
CA LEU A 226 3.42 8.82 -6.73
C LEU A 226 4.52 7.77 -6.73
N GLY A 227 5.49 7.93 -5.83
CA GLY A 227 6.62 7.03 -5.66
C GLY A 227 6.59 6.31 -4.32
N LEU A 228 6.90 5.02 -4.31
CA LEU A 228 7.25 4.27 -3.10
C LEU A 228 8.71 3.82 -3.17
N SER A 229 9.47 3.97 -2.09
CA SER A 229 10.85 3.48 -2.01
C SER A 229 11.69 4.08 -3.15
N LEU A 230 12.34 3.26 -3.99
CA LEU A 230 13.05 3.70 -5.20
C LEU A 230 12.23 4.62 -6.12
N GLY A 231 10.91 4.39 -6.23
CA GLY A 231 10.03 5.26 -6.98
C GLY A 231 10.01 6.70 -6.47
N THR A 232 10.30 6.93 -5.18
CA THR A 232 10.44 8.28 -4.61
C THR A 232 11.66 9.00 -5.15
N SER A 233 12.82 8.34 -5.23
CA SER A 233 14.05 8.99 -5.74
C SER A 233 13.83 9.47 -7.18
N ILE A 234 13.22 8.61 -8.02
CA ILE A 234 12.84 8.96 -9.39
C ILE A 234 11.82 10.09 -9.39
N THR A 235 10.76 10.01 -8.58
CA THR A 235 9.72 11.05 -8.50
C THR A 235 10.32 12.41 -8.15
N LEU A 236 11.18 12.47 -7.14
CA LEU A 236 11.85 13.70 -6.72
C LEU A 236 12.79 14.23 -7.79
N LYS A 237 13.55 13.36 -8.45
CA LYS A 237 14.44 13.76 -9.56
C LYS A 237 13.63 14.35 -10.71
N MET A 238 12.59 13.66 -11.16
CA MET A 238 11.75 14.09 -12.28
C MET A 238 11.01 15.40 -11.95
N ALA A 239 10.44 15.52 -10.75
CA ALA A 239 9.73 16.73 -10.32
C ALA A 239 10.66 17.96 -10.21
N THR A 240 11.95 17.74 -9.96
CA THR A 240 12.93 18.81 -9.72
C THR A 240 13.66 19.23 -11.00
N TYR A 241 13.99 18.28 -11.87
CA TYR A 241 14.96 18.49 -12.94
C TYR A 241 14.44 18.23 -14.37
N SER A 242 13.29 17.56 -14.54
CA SER A 242 12.74 17.35 -15.90
C SER A 242 12.09 18.63 -16.43
N ASP A 243 12.46 19.00 -17.66
CA ASP A 243 11.80 20.10 -18.37
C ASP A 243 10.44 19.68 -18.95
N VAL A 244 10.19 18.38 -19.10
CA VAL A 244 8.95 17.81 -19.66
C VAL A 244 7.89 17.57 -18.58
N ILE A 245 8.28 17.02 -17.44
CA ILE A 245 7.32 16.59 -16.41
C ILE A 245 6.87 17.80 -15.58
N LYS A 246 5.60 18.18 -15.73
CA LYS A 246 4.95 19.24 -14.94
C LYS A 246 3.87 18.63 -14.05
N LEU A 247 4.17 18.51 -12.76
CA LEU A 247 3.28 17.88 -11.79
C LEU A 247 2.43 18.91 -11.04
N ARG A 248 1.20 18.51 -10.72
CA ARG A 248 0.37 19.21 -9.73
C ARG A 248 0.87 18.94 -8.31
N CYS A 249 1.28 17.69 -8.04
CA CYS A 249 1.93 17.32 -6.79
C CYS A 249 2.81 16.07 -6.97
N ALA A 250 3.82 15.94 -6.11
CA ALA A 250 4.63 14.75 -5.94
C ALA A 250 4.26 14.09 -4.60
N VAL A 251 4.06 12.77 -4.61
CA VAL A 251 3.73 11.99 -3.40
C VAL A 251 4.80 10.93 -3.22
N CYS A 252 5.52 11.00 -2.11
CA CYS A 252 6.71 10.20 -1.86
C CYS A 252 6.54 9.41 -0.57
N ILE A 253 6.45 8.09 -0.72
CA ILE A 253 6.19 7.15 0.37
C ILE A 253 7.48 6.40 0.70
N SER A 254 7.91 6.46 1.96
CA SER A 254 9.06 5.72 2.51
C SER A 254 10.31 5.81 1.62
N GLY A 255 10.62 7.03 1.18
CA GLY A 255 11.65 7.28 0.18
C GLY A 255 12.77 8.18 0.66
N SER A 256 13.77 8.39 -0.20
CA SER A 256 14.90 9.28 0.04
C SER A 256 15.23 10.10 -1.19
N HIS A 257 15.70 11.32 -0.96
CA HIS A 257 16.15 12.24 -1.99
C HIS A 257 17.66 12.09 -2.28
N VAL A 258 18.36 11.21 -1.56
CA VAL A 258 19.80 10.92 -1.74
C VAL A 258 20.00 10.16 -3.06
N GLN A 259 20.60 10.82 -4.05
CA GLN A 259 20.87 10.29 -5.38
C GLN A 259 21.83 11.21 -6.15
N PRO A 260 22.62 10.69 -7.11
CA PRO A 260 23.41 11.53 -8.01
C PRO A 260 22.48 12.39 -8.89
N VAL A 261 22.52 13.71 -8.72
CA VAL A 261 21.58 14.66 -9.37
C VAL A 261 21.64 14.57 -10.91
N GLY A 262 22.83 14.47 -11.49
CA GLY A 262 23.03 14.33 -12.93
C GLY A 262 23.09 12.88 -13.43
N GLY A 263 22.88 11.90 -12.54
CA GLY A 263 23.00 10.48 -12.86
C GLY A 263 21.68 9.87 -13.32
N SER A 264 21.76 8.87 -14.18
CA SER A 264 20.65 8.01 -14.61
C SER A 264 20.18 7.05 -13.50
N LEU A 265 19.13 6.28 -13.76
CA LEU A 265 18.73 5.18 -12.88
C LEU A 265 19.88 4.21 -12.59
N LYS A 266 20.76 3.98 -13.57
CA LYS A 266 21.96 3.17 -13.40
C LYS A 266 22.88 3.75 -12.33
N ASP A 267 23.15 5.04 -12.37
CA ASP A 267 24.02 5.71 -11.40
C ASP A 267 23.43 5.68 -9.97
N ILE A 268 22.10 5.77 -9.85
CA ILE A 268 21.39 5.58 -8.58
C ILE A 268 21.64 4.17 -8.02
N LEU A 269 21.49 3.13 -8.85
CA LEU A 269 21.71 1.75 -8.44
C LEU A 269 23.19 1.47 -8.13
N GLU A 270 24.12 2.04 -8.91
CA GLU A 270 25.57 1.95 -8.66
C GLU A 270 25.98 2.61 -7.34
N LEU A 271 25.36 3.74 -6.96
CA LEU A 271 25.55 4.35 -5.64
C LEU A 271 25.18 3.38 -4.52
N PHE A 272 24.03 2.71 -4.66
CA PHE A 272 23.57 1.74 -3.66
C PHE A 272 24.48 0.52 -3.59
N GLU A 273 24.93 0.03 -4.75
CA GLU A 273 25.88 -1.07 -4.83
C GLU A 273 27.22 -0.68 -4.19
N LYS A 274 27.76 0.50 -4.47
CA LYS A 274 28.99 1.00 -3.83
C LYS A 274 28.84 1.04 -2.30
N ASN A 275 27.66 1.40 -1.82
CA ASN A 275 27.36 1.52 -0.39
C ASN A 275 26.88 0.20 0.26
N HIS A 276 26.83 -0.92 -0.47
CA HIS A 276 26.28 -2.19 0.07
C HIS A 276 26.97 -2.65 1.36
N LYS A 277 28.26 -2.35 1.53
CA LYS A 277 29.05 -2.71 2.72
C LYS A 277 28.60 -1.99 4.00
N LYS A 278 27.80 -0.92 3.86
CA LYS A 278 27.21 -0.20 4.99
C LYS A 278 25.94 -0.89 5.51
N ALA A 279 25.32 -1.77 4.72
CA ALA A 279 24.25 -2.62 5.23
C ALA A 279 24.82 -3.49 6.36
N TYR A 280 24.00 -3.75 7.36
CA TYR A 280 24.38 -4.71 8.41
C TYR A 280 23.26 -5.73 8.62
N VAL A 281 23.65 -6.86 9.18
CA VAL A 281 22.73 -7.95 9.53
C VAL A 281 22.52 -7.90 11.04
N ASN A 282 21.27 -7.83 11.49
CA ASN A 282 20.96 -7.85 12.91
C ASN A 282 21.03 -9.28 13.49
N GLU A 283 20.85 -9.41 14.81
CA GLU A 283 20.89 -10.70 15.52
C GLU A 283 19.86 -11.72 14.99
N GLU A 284 18.77 -11.22 14.40
CA GLU A 284 17.67 -12.00 13.83
C GLU A 284 17.91 -12.38 12.36
N LYS A 285 19.14 -12.18 11.84
CA LYS A 285 19.55 -12.45 10.45
C LYS A 285 18.78 -11.66 9.39
N GLN A 286 18.29 -10.48 9.76
CA GLN A 286 17.63 -9.54 8.85
C GLN A 286 18.64 -8.51 8.35
N VAL A 287 18.58 -8.18 7.07
CA VAL A 287 19.40 -7.12 6.47
C VAL A 287 18.74 -5.77 6.71
N ILE A 288 19.50 -4.84 7.32
CA ILE A 288 19.11 -3.44 7.52
C ILE A 288 19.80 -2.60 6.44
N MET A 289 19.01 -2.00 5.55
CA MET A 289 19.51 -1.34 4.35
C MET A 289 19.58 0.19 4.46
N ARG A 290 19.00 0.81 5.51
CA ARG A 290 18.94 2.28 5.60
C ARG A 290 20.32 2.95 5.59
N ASN A 291 21.32 2.24 6.07
CA ASN A 291 22.72 2.68 6.12
C ASN A 291 23.37 2.83 4.74
N LEU A 292 22.75 2.32 3.67
CA LEU A 292 23.21 2.60 2.31
C LEU A 292 23.18 4.10 2.00
N LEU A 293 22.25 4.83 2.61
CA LEU A 293 22.01 6.25 2.37
C LEU A 293 22.38 7.13 3.57
N LEU A 294 22.80 6.51 4.69
CA LEU A 294 23.29 7.23 5.86
C LEU A 294 24.84 7.31 5.91
N PRO A 295 25.37 8.37 6.55
CA PRO A 295 24.65 9.61 6.89
C PRO A 295 24.18 10.33 5.62
N ILE A 296 23.13 11.14 5.73
CA ILE A 296 22.65 11.97 4.61
C ILE A 296 23.81 12.88 4.16
N PRO A 297 24.22 12.85 2.88
CA PRO A 297 25.42 13.56 2.45
C PRO A 297 25.26 15.09 2.57
N SER A 298 26.34 15.79 2.89
CA SER A 298 26.39 17.26 2.80
C SER A 298 26.49 17.75 1.35
N GLU A 299 27.09 16.93 0.48
CA GLU A 299 27.35 17.24 -0.92
C GLU A 299 26.05 17.41 -1.73
N PRO A 300 25.77 18.61 -2.29
CA PRO A 300 24.55 18.85 -3.06
C PRO A 300 24.41 17.99 -4.31
N SER A 301 25.51 17.54 -4.91
CA SER A 301 25.49 16.68 -6.10
C SER A 301 24.95 15.27 -5.84
N LEU A 302 24.82 14.87 -4.57
CA LEU A 302 24.34 13.56 -4.12
C LEU A 302 22.93 13.62 -3.53
N LYS A 303 22.21 14.73 -3.70
CA LYS A 303 20.86 14.95 -3.16
C LYS A 303 20.00 15.73 -4.15
N ALA A 304 18.81 15.23 -4.45
CA ALA A 304 17.84 16.02 -5.22
C ALA A 304 17.45 17.27 -4.41
N ASP A 305 17.62 18.42 -5.04
CA ASP A 305 17.38 19.75 -4.46
C ASP A 305 15.89 20.10 -4.49
N VAL A 306 15.16 19.58 -3.51
CA VAL A 306 13.73 19.81 -3.36
C VAL A 306 13.37 21.29 -3.08
N GLY A 307 14.35 22.14 -2.75
CA GLY A 307 14.18 23.59 -2.67
C GLY A 307 13.79 24.23 -4.01
N ARG A 308 14.02 23.53 -5.13
CA ARG A 308 13.64 23.99 -6.48
C ARG A 308 12.22 23.63 -6.88
N LEU A 309 11.54 22.76 -6.12
CA LEU A 309 10.20 22.29 -6.47
C LEU A 309 9.20 23.44 -6.59
N GLN A 310 8.40 23.38 -7.65
CA GLN A 310 7.32 24.31 -7.96
C GLN A 310 5.92 23.68 -7.76
N CYS A 311 5.87 22.45 -7.27
CA CYS A 311 4.63 21.71 -7.02
C CYS A 311 4.56 21.27 -5.55
N SER A 312 3.37 20.96 -5.06
CA SER A 312 3.19 20.46 -3.69
C SER A 312 3.88 19.11 -3.52
N LEU A 313 4.61 18.93 -2.42
CA LEU A 313 5.28 17.70 -2.05
C LEU A 313 4.61 17.10 -0.81
N LEU A 314 4.13 15.86 -0.92
CA LEU A 314 3.67 15.07 0.21
C LEU A 314 4.69 13.98 0.51
N LEU A 315 5.28 14.04 1.69
CA LEU A 315 6.11 12.98 2.25
C LEU A 315 5.29 12.13 3.20
N VAL A 316 5.27 10.82 2.99
CA VAL A 316 4.68 9.84 3.90
C VAL A 316 5.80 8.95 4.40
N VAL A 317 6.13 9.05 5.69
CA VAL A 317 7.32 8.40 6.26
C VAL A 317 6.95 7.50 7.43
N GLY A 318 7.60 6.34 7.48
CA GLY A 318 7.63 5.49 8.65
C GLY A 318 8.87 5.81 9.49
N GLU A 319 8.69 6.14 10.77
CA GLU A 319 9.81 6.49 11.65
C GLU A 319 10.72 5.30 11.96
N ASP A 320 10.19 4.08 11.85
CA ASP A 320 10.91 2.81 12.04
C ASP A 320 11.21 2.12 10.69
N ASP A 321 11.47 2.91 9.65
CA ASP A 321 11.89 2.41 8.34
C ASP A 321 13.31 1.84 8.40
N GLN A 322 13.40 0.51 8.39
CA GLN A 322 14.67 -0.22 8.41
C GLN A 322 15.27 -0.45 7.01
N ASN A 323 14.54 -0.11 5.94
CA ASN A 323 15.05 -0.26 4.59
C ASN A 323 15.72 1.03 4.12
N TRP A 324 15.05 2.18 4.21
CA TRP A 324 15.57 3.48 3.77
C TRP A 324 15.45 4.51 4.93
N PRO A 325 16.35 5.50 5.04
CA PRO A 325 16.27 6.51 6.10
C PRO A 325 15.24 7.59 5.74
N SER A 326 13.97 7.19 5.62
CA SER A 326 12.91 8.04 5.08
C SER A 326 12.57 9.19 6.02
N TYR A 327 12.61 8.97 7.34
CA TYR A 327 12.43 10.03 8.33
C TYR A 327 13.56 11.06 8.30
N GLU A 328 14.84 10.64 8.33
CA GLU A 328 15.98 11.56 8.24
C GLU A 328 16.01 12.30 6.90
N SER A 329 15.65 11.61 5.82
CA SER A 329 15.51 12.24 4.50
C SER A 329 14.42 13.31 4.49
N ALA A 330 13.31 13.12 5.21
CA ALA A 330 12.25 14.11 5.32
C ALA A 330 12.67 15.33 6.14
N LEU A 331 13.46 15.15 7.20
CA LEU A 331 14.02 16.27 7.97
C LEU A 331 14.95 17.13 7.10
N ASP A 332 15.87 16.50 6.36
CA ASP A 332 16.81 17.21 5.48
C ASP A 332 16.08 17.89 4.30
N MET A 333 15.10 17.23 3.68
CA MET A 333 14.24 17.86 2.66
C MET A 333 13.46 19.06 3.21
N LYS A 334 12.93 18.96 4.43
CA LYS A 334 12.23 20.08 5.08
C LYS A 334 13.16 21.26 5.27
N GLU A 335 14.38 21.04 5.77
CA GLU A 335 15.38 22.08 5.94
C GLU A 335 15.77 22.74 4.60
N MET A 336 15.93 21.95 3.53
CA MET A 336 16.16 22.50 2.18
C MET A 336 15.02 23.42 1.74
N MET A 337 13.77 23.00 1.92
CA MET A 337 12.60 23.77 1.49
C MET A 337 12.36 25.01 2.36
N GLU A 338 12.73 24.96 3.64
CA GLU A 338 12.73 26.14 4.53
C GLU A 338 13.76 27.18 4.06
N LYS A 339 14.99 26.76 3.75
CA LYS A 339 16.04 27.64 3.23
C LYS A 339 15.67 28.26 1.88
N ALA A 340 14.97 27.52 1.02
CA ALA A 340 14.50 28.01 -0.27
C ALA A 340 13.23 28.88 -0.18
N GLY A 341 12.57 28.94 0.99
CA GLY A 341 11.32 29.68 1.19
C GLY A 341 10.08 29.00 0.59
N ASN A 342 10.19 27.74 0.13
CA ASN A 342 9.08 26.99 -0.48
C ASN A 342 8.46 25.92 0.44
N VAL A 343 8.77 25.93 1.74
CA VAL A 343 8.21 25.00 2.75
C VAL A 343 6.68 24.94 2.79
N HIS A 344 5.99 26.00 2.35
CA HIS A 344 4.53 26.02 2.22
C HIS A 344 3.98 24.99 1.20
N LEU A 345 4.84 24.47 0.32
CA LEU A 345 4.51 23.38 -0.61
C LEU A 345 4.65 21.99 0.04
N LEU A 346 5.28 21.89 1.21
CA LEU A 346 5.59 20.63 1.87
C LEU A 346 4.50 20.22 2.86
N THR A 347 4.05 18.97 2.76
CA THR A 347 3.31 18.27 3.81
C THR A 347 4.07 17.02 4.19
N VAL A 348 4.28 16.81 5.49
CA VAL A 348 4.92 15.59 6.02
C VAL A 348 3.93 14.85 6.91
N LEU A 349 3.64 13.60 6.57
CA LEU A 349 2.91 12.65 7.39
C LEU A 349 3.91 11.65 7.96
N SER A 350 4.22 11.78 9.24
CA SER A 350 5.11 10.89 9.97
C SER A 350 4.28 9.90 10.79
N TYR A 351 4.59 8.61 10.66
CA TYR A 351 3.90 7.54 11.36
C TYR A 351 4.86 6.84 12.32
N PRO A 352 4.76 7.09 13.64
CA PRO A 352 5.55 6.41 14.64
C PRO A 352 5.38 4.89 14.53
N ASN A 353 6.49 4.17 14.69
CA ASN A 353 6.60 2.72 14.56
C ASN A 353 6.32 2.17 13.15
N ALA A 354 5.76 2.92 12.20
CA ALA A 354 5.68 2.43 10.82
C ALA A 354 7.05 2.33 10.19
N GLY A 355 7.26 1.33 9.33
CA GLY A 355 8.47 1.23 8.53
C GLY A 355 8.18 1.28 7.04
N HIS A 356 8.95 0.51 6.26
CA HIS A 356 9.15 0.84 4.85
C HIS A 356 7.92 0.68 3.96
N LEU A 357 7.14 -0.39 4.14
CA LEU A 357 6.04 -0.72 3.23
C LEU A 357 4.72 -0.19 3.78
N ILE A 358 4.35 1.00 3.32
CA ILE A 358 3.05 1.61 3.54
C ILE A 358 2.15 1.23 2.36
N GLU A 359 1.32 0.22 2.59
CA GLU A 359 0.46 -0.47 1.61
C GLU A 359 -1.00 -0.02 1.71
N PRO A 360 -1.84 -0.22 0.67
CA PRO A 360 -3.26 0.11 0.73
C PRO A 360 -3.95 -0.45 1.99
N PRO A 361 -5.04 0.19 2.48
CA PRO A 361 -5.67 -0.19 3.74
C PRO A 361 -6.02 -1.68 3.80
N TYR A 362 -5.97 -2.24 5.00
CA TYR A 362 -6.25 -3.66 5.30
C TYR A 362 -5.29 -4.67 4.66
N SER A 363 -4.20 -4.22 4.03
CA SER A 363 -3.08 -5.09 3.66
C SER A 363 -2.45 -5.70 4.92
N PRO A 364 -2.15 -7.01 4.94
CA PRO A 364 -1.52 -7.65 6.09
C PRO A 364 -0.18 -7.00 6.45
N HIS A 365 0.05 -6.84 7.74
CA HIS A 365 1.31 -6.35 8.28
C HIS A 365 2.40 -7.41 8.12
N THR A 366 3.47 -7.07 7.40
CA THR A 366 4.70 -7.86 7.30
C THR A 366 5.82 -7.15 8.06
N ARG A 367 6.41 -7.75 9.10
CA ARG A 367 7.52 -7.13 9.88
C ARG A 367 8.88 -7.23 9.19
N TYR A 368 9.03 -8.22 8.32
CA TYR A 368 10.20 -8.46 7.50
C TYR A 368 9.77 -9.32 6.32
N SER A 369 10.40 -9.11 5.17
CA SER A 369 10.05 -9.79 3.94
C SER A 369 11.30 -10.30 3.26
N ASN A 370 11.17 -11.44 2.58
CA ASN A 370 12.13 -11.79 1.56
C ASN A 370 12.05 -10.74 0.44
N PHE A 371 13.20 -10.20 0.08
CA PHE A 371 13.38 -9.23 -0.98
C PHE A 371 14.43 -9.75 -1.96
N VAL A 372 14.14 -9.59 -3.24
CA VAL A 372 15.09 -9.87 -4.32
C VAL A 372 15.25 -8.55 -5.03
N SER A 373 16.44 -7.95 -4.90
CA SER A 373 16.79 -6.76 -5.67
C SER A 373 17.01 -7.16 -7.12
N VAL A 374 16.58 -6.29 -8.05
CA VAL A 374 16.98 -6.41 -9.44
C VAL A 374 18.52 -6.40 -9.51
N GLY A 375 19.10 -7.38 -10.23
CA GLY A 375 20.55 -7.60 -10.31
C GLY A 375 21.13 -8.66 -9.35
N ARG A 376 20.42 -9.08 -8.29
CA ARG A 376 20.86 -10.16 -7.39
C ARG A 376 20.03 -11.42 -7.58
N ARG A 377 20.69 -12.57 -7.78
CA ARG A 377 20.03 -13.90 -7.86
C ARG A 377 19.63 -14.45 -6.50
N GLU A 378 20.21 -13.95 -5.42
CA GLU A 378 19.99 -14.43 -4.05
C GLU A 378 18.84 -13.70 -3.35
N LYS A 379 17.99 -14.46 -2.67
CA LYS A 379 16.94 -13.91 -1.79
C LYS A 379 17.58 -13.42 -0.49
N ILE A 380 17.35 -12.16 -0.14
CA ILE A 380 17.75 -11.60 1.15
C ILE A 380 16.50 -11.35 2.00
N THR A 381 16.55 -11.66 3.30
CA THR A 381 15.50 -11.26 4.24
C THR A 381 15.81 -9.84 4.69
N VAL A 382 14.99 -8.88 4.26
CA VAL A 382 15.17 -7.48 4.63
C VAL A 382 14.23 -7.16 5.78
N GLY A 383 14.73 -6.41 6.76
CA GLY A 383 13.90 -5.78 7.79
C GLY A 383 12.94 -4.81 7.10
N VAL A 384 11.68 -5.18 7.04
CA VAL A 384 10.64 -4.42 6.34
C VAL A 384 9.52 -4.32 7.33
N LEU A 385 9.61 -3.40 8.29
CA LEU A 385 8.51 -3.19 9.19
C LEU A 385 7.37 -2.51 8.40
N CYS A 386 6.39 -3.25 7.89
CA CYS A 386 5.08 -2.64 7.64
C CYS A 386 4.51 -2.30 9.01
N ILE A 387 4.00 -1.11 9.28
CA ILE A 387 2.89 -0.99 10.23
C ILE A 387 1.68 -0.52 9.47
N TRP A 388 0.51 -0.86 10.01
CA TRP A 388 -0.75 -0.23 9.68
C TRP A 388 -0.58 1.28 9.54
N VAL A 389 -0.51 1.74 8.31
CA VAL A 389 -0.77 3.11 7.95
C VAL A 389 -1.98 3.05 7.07
N CYS A 390 -3.08 3.64 7.54
CA CYS A 390 -4.32 3.66 6.81
C CYS A 390 -4.12 4.57 5.59
N LEU A 391 -3.70 3.98 4.46
CA LEU A 391 -3.49 4.66 3.17
C LEU A 391 -4.78 5.32 2.64
N HIS A 392 -5.93 5.04 3.27
CA HIS A 392 -7.18 5.77 3.12
C HIS A 392 -6.96 7.27 3.41
N TYR A 393 -6.17 7.61 4.43
CA TYR A 393 -5.79 9.00 4.69
C TYR A 393 -4.86 9.53 3.61
N SER A 394 -3.88 8.76 3.12
CA SER A 394 -3.04 9.17 2.00
C SER A 394 -3.86 9.44 0.74
N MET A 395 -4.88 8.63 0.42
CA MET A 395 -5.76 8.87 -0.74
C MET A 395 -6.64 10.12 -0.56
N ILE A 396 -7.09 10.41 0.67
CA ILE A 396 -7.81 11.65 0.97
C ILE A 396 -6.87 12.87 0.89
N HIS A 397 -5.63 12.74 1.36
CA HIS A 397 -4.61 13.81 1.28
C HIS A 397 -4.17 14.03 -0.16
N VAL A 398 -3.96 12.96 -0.93
CA VAL A 398 -3.71 12.98 -2.37
C VAL A 398 -4.87 13.71 -3.06
N SER A 399 -6.12 13.30 -2.83
CA SER A 399 -7.30 13.99 -3.38
C SER A 399 -7.34 15.46 -2.99
N SER A 400 -7.07 15.78 -1.73
CA SER A 400 -7.00 17.17 -1.25
C SER A 400 -5.93 17.99 -1.98
N LEU A 401 -4.71 17.47 -2.10
CA LEU A 401 -3.60 18.11 -2.79
C LEU A 401 -3.92 18.31 -4.28
N PHE A 402 -4.54 17.32 -4.92
CA PHE A 402 -4.99 17.38 -6.31
C PHE A 402 -6.02 18.49 -6.55
N PHE A 403 -7.02 18.62 -5.69
CA PHE A 403 -8.12 19.57 -5.89
C PHE A 403 -7.80 20.96 -5.36
N HIS A 404 -7.11 21.08 -4.23
CA HIS A 404 -6.95 22.34 -3.50
C HIS A 404 -5.50 22.87 -3.49
N GLY A 405 -4.50 22.07 -3.89
CA GLY A 405 -3.08 22.47 -3.85
C GLY A 405 -2.45 22.48 -2.46
N HIS A 406 -3.22 22.07 -1.44
CA HIS A 406 -2.79 21.90 -0.06
C HIS A 406 -3.55 20.74 0.57
N SER A 407 -2.95 20.12 1.59
CA SER A 407 -3.59 19.03 2.32
C SER A 407 -4.59 19.57 3.34
N LEU A 408 -5.81 19.03 3.36
CA LEU A 408 -6.74 19.24 4.47
C LEU A 408 -6.25 18.46 5.69
N HIS A 409 -6.05 19.14 6.83
CA HIS A 409 -5.73 18.49 8.10
C HIS A 409 -6.90 17.62 8.55
N ILE A 410 -6.85 16.32 8.27
CA ILE A 410 -7.74 15.34 8.86
C ILE A 410 -6.98 14.70 10.01
N ARG A 411 -7.41 14.98 11.25
CA ARG A 411 -6.84 14.37 12.46
C ARG A 411 -6.96 12.85 12.34
N CYS A 412 -5.84 12.15 12.46
CA CYS A 412 -5.81 10.71 12.74
C CYS A 412 -6.64 10.46 14.01
N LEU A 413 -7.81 9.85 13.87
CA LEU A 413 -8.44 9.17 14.99
C LEU A 413 -7.80 7.78 15.04
N SER A 414 -6.76 7.65 15.87
CA SER A 414 -6.29 6.36 16.35
C SER A 414 -7.42 5.72 17.14
N ASN A 415 -7.99 4.63 16.62
CA ASN A 415 -8.79 3.68 17.39
C ASN A 415 -8.28 2.28 17.11
#